data_AF-A0A5D0VYY4-F1
#
_entry.id   AF-A0A5D0VYY4-F1
#
_cell.length_a   1.000
_cell.length_b   1.000
_cell.length_c   1.000
_cell.angle_alpha   90.00
_cell.angle_beta   90.00
_cell.angle_gamma   90.00
#
_symmetry.space_group_name_H-M   'P 1'
#
loop_
_entity.id
_entity.type
_entity.pdbx_description
1 polymer ?
#
loop_
_entity_poly.entity_id
_entity_poly.type
_entity_poly.pdbx_seq_one_letter_code
_entity_poly.pdbx_strand_id
1 'polypeptide(L)'
;MSYRLYVRPIPPFADADQDPDAQMFNWVLHDAGGDAQARGTGDSRDTIEQTLGQNALDNVLLIGLIPGEEAIYCLADIPAKQSRFINQALPYAVEEQIAQDIDSVHLALGSHTDHGYRVAAIDRERMGQWVQLFGGWEHVRLEAIYPDASLLPRTEGGWSVCLDGETAMMVSERGEWLSMQSANLGMFAHTLAAPSAEEVVAEIPVTLYGTADEFEIQQSAITELNGSGRLAVRKEVLELMPLELLSYAHHHHLCEPVNLCQGIFSSTSGKVSPLKPWKPLIAVAAVWFVVQVALNAGMGFYYQNQAEALQSEAMAIYRGAFPNDRRTHAGNVRRVIEGQLRVAGSSGPEVDFITLMKYTGQQYARLPGSQGVNFNSVNYSRSRGELIVDVRADSYDRLSALRNGLANQGLEAQIGSVVNEASGARGRLTVSGG
;
A
#
# COMPACT_ATOMS: atom_id res chain seq x y z
N MET A 1 -14.94 10.56 -9.33
CA MET A 1 -15.80 9.93 -8.31
C MET A 1 -16.36 8.66 -8.92
N SER A 2 -16.50 7.58 -8.15
CA SER A 2 -17.01 6.33 -8.72
C SER A 2 -18.53 6.33 -8.59
N TYR A 3 -19.22 6.47 -9.71
CA TYR A 3 -20.67 6.33 -9.77
C TYR A 3 -21.04 4.84 -9.83
N ARG A 4 -22.20 4.49 -9.31
CA ARG A 4 -22.78 3.15 -9.39
C ARG A 4 -24.13 3.22 -10.09
N LEU A 5 -24.27 2.45 -11.15
CA LEU A 5 -25.52 2.28 -11.88
C LEU A 5 -26.12 0.94 -11.48
N TYR A 6 -27.26 0.96 -10.82
CA TYR A 6 -28.06 -0.22 -10.52
C TYR A 6 -29.07 -0.41 -11.63
N VAL A 7 -29.13 -1.61 -12.21
CA VAL A 7 -30.00 -1.93 -13.34
C VAL A 7 -30.74 -3.23 -13.06
N ARG A 8 -32.05 -3.22 -13.24
CA ARG A 8 -32.92 -4.39 -13.12
C ARG A 8 -33.77 -4.54 -14.39
N PRO A 9 -33.64 -5.64 -15.15
CA PRO A 9 -34.46 -5.88 -16.33
C PRO A 9 -35.92 -6.12 -15.91
N ILE A 10 -36.86 -5.63 -16.72
CA ILE A 10 -38.30 -5.81 -16.48
C ILE A 10 -38.91 -6.82 -17.47
N PRO A 11 -39.93 -7.60 -17.06
CA PRO A 11 -40.68 -8.45 -17.97
C PRO A 11 -41.43 -7.63 -19.05
N PRO A 12 -41.68 -8.22 -20.24
CA PRO A 12 -41.17 -9.52 -20.68
C PRO A 12 -39.65 -9.48 -20.93
N PHE A 13 -38.96 -10.54 -20.51
CA PHE A 13 -37.52 -10.65 -20.77
C PHE A 13 -37.29 -10.86 -22.26
N ALA A 14 -36.40 -10.06 -22.85
CA ALA A 14 -36.06 -10.17 -24.26
C ALA A 14 -35.31 -11.47 -24.54
N ASP A 15 -35.53 -12.04 -25.73
CA ASP A 15 -34.72 -13.15 -26.20
C ASP A 15 -33.35 -12.60 -26.61
N ALA A 16 -32.33 -12.91 -25.81
CA ALA A 16 -30.97 -12.43 -26.01
C ALA A 16 -30.38 -12.82 -27.38
N ASP A 17 -30.89 -13.88 -28.01
CA ASP A 17 -30.42 -14.36 -29.32
C ASP A 17 -31.15 -13.69 -30.50
N GLN A 18 -32.37 -13.17 -30.29
CA GLN A 18 -33.19 -12.60 -31.37
C GLN A 18 -33.20 -11.07 -31.37
N ASP A 19 -33.42 -10.45 -30.21
CA ASP A 19 -33.56 -9.00 -30.07
C ASP A 19 -33.13 -8.55 -28.66
N PRO A 20 -31.82 -8.58 -28.35
CA PRO A 20 -31.32 -8.22 -27.03
C PRO A 20 -31.60 -6.75 -26.66
N ASP A 21 -31.76 -5.88 -27.65
CA ASP A 21 -31.98 -4.44 -27.45
C ASP A 21 -33.45 -4.11 -27.08
N ALA A 22 -34.36 -5.08 -27.23
CA ALA A 22 -35.74 -4.96 -26.76
C ALA A 22 -35.87 -5.02 -25.23
N GLN A 23 -34.81 -5.43 -24.50
CA GLN A 23 -34.86 -5.51 -23.05
C GLN A 23 -35.00 -4.10 -22.45
N MET A 24 -36.05 -3.92 -21.66
CA MET A 24 -36.29 -2.71 -20.89
C MET A 24 -35.77 -2.85 -19.47
N PHE A 25 -35.41 -1.72 -18.85
CA PHE A 25 -34.80 -1.70 -17.54
C PHE A 25 -35.38 -0.63 -16.63
N ASN A 26 -35.49 -1.02 -15.36
CA ASN A 26 -35.56 -0.12 -14.24
C ASN A 26 -34.13 0.19 -13.78
N TRP A 27 -33.79 1.46 -13.53
CA TRP A 27 -32.42 1.82 -13.21
C TRP A 27 -32.31 3.02 -12.26
N VAL A 28 -31.22 3.06 -11.51
CA VAL A 28 -30.88 4.15 -10.59
C VAL A 28 -29.38 4.38 -10.60
N LEU A 29 -28.96 5.63 -10.76
CA LEU A 29 -27.57 6.07 -10.74
C LEU A 29 -27.25 6.75 -9.42
N HIS A 30 -26.38 6.15 -8.63
CA HIS A 30 -25.87 6.73 -7.38
C HIS A 30 -24.50 7.38 -7.60
N ASP A 31 -24.26 8.48 -6.89
CA ASP A 31 -22.93 9.04 -6.75
C ASP A 31 -22.08 8.28 -5.70
N ALA A 32 -20.93 8.84 -5.34
CA ALA A 32 -20.08 8.25 -4.32
C ALA A 32 -20.66 8.34 -2.90
N GLY A 33 -21.56 9.31 -2.64
CA GLY A 33 -22.27 9.48 -1.37
C GLY A 33 -23.41 8.48 -1.20
N GLY A 34 -23.97 7.98 -2.31
CA GLY A 34 -25.15 7.12 -2.32
C GLY A 34 -26.42 7.84 -2.70
N ASP A 35 -26.31 9.13 -3.06
CA ASP A 35 -27.45 9.94 -3.46
C ASP A 35 -27.79 9.64 -4.92
N ALA A 36 -29.08 9.39 -5.18
CA ALA A 36 -29.60 9.15 -6.52
C ALA A 36 -29.50 10.42 -7.38
N GLN A 37 -28.70 10.36 -8.44
CA GLN A 37 -28.47 11.46 -9.39
C GLN A 37 -29.41 11.39 -10.58
N ALA A 38 -29.75 10.18 -11.00
CA ALA A 38 -30.69 9.92 -12.08
C ALA A 38 -31.36 8.56 -11.85
N ARG A 39 -32.54 8.39 -12.42
CA ARG A 39 -33.34 7.15 -12.33
C ARG A 39 -34.30 7.08 -13.51
N GLY A 40 -34.77 5.89 -13.83
CA GLY A 40 -35.78 5.70 -14.85
C GLY A 40 -36.46 4.34 -14.77
N THR A 41 -37.63 4.24 -15.40
CA THR A 41 -38.49 3.05 -15.35
C THR A 41 -38.89 2.63 -16.74
N GLY A 42 -38.53 1.40 -17.11
CA GLY A 42 -38.81 0.83 -18.42
C GLY A 42 -38.06 1.50 -19.56
N ASP A 43 -36.83 1.96 -19.32
CA ASP A 43 -35.98 2.55 -20.35
C ASP A 43 -35.15 1.47 -21.05
N SER A 44 -34.86 1.67 -22.34
CA SER A 44 -33.92 0.82 -23.07
C SER A 44 -32.48 1.12 -22.66
N ARG A 45 -31.59 0.16 -22.94
CA ARG A 45 -30.14 0.33 -22.74
C ARG A 45 -29.60 1.61 -23.38
N ASP A 46 -29.97 1.89 -24.63
CA ASP A 46 -29.54 3.09 -25.38
C ASP A 46 -29.91 4.39 -24.65
N THR A 47 -31.11 4.44 -24.05
CA THR A 47 -31.59 5.63 -23.33
C THR A 47 -30.78 5.86 -22.06
N ILE A 48 -30.41 4.78 -21.37
CA ILE A 48 -29.57 4.85 -20.18
C ILE A 48 -28.15 5.31 -20.56
N GLU A 49 -27.55 4.70 -21.59
CA GLU A 49 -26.22 5.07 -22.10
C GLU A 49 -26.17 6.52 -22.57
N GLN A 50 -27.21 6.98 -23.28
CA GLN A 50 -27.34 8.38 -23.68
C GLN A 50 -27.36 9.32 -22.47
N THR A 51 -28.06 8.94 -21.40
CA THR A 51 -28.11 9.72 -20.15
C THR A 51 -26.74 9.80 -19.47
N LEU A 52 -25.97 8.71 -19.47
CA LEU A 52 -24.60 8.70 -18.92
C LEU A 52 -23.65 9.57 -19.76
N GLY A 53 -23.72 9.45 -21.08
CA GLY A 53 -22.90 10.22 -22.02
C GLY A 53 -23.17 11.73 -21.94
N GLN A 54 -24.42 12.15 -21.80
CA GLN A 54 -24.79 13.56 -21.59
C GLN A 54 -24.19 14.16 -20.32
N ASN A 55 -24.02 13.35 -19.28
CA ASN A 55 -23.42 13.77 -18.02
C ASN A 55 -21.87 13.61 -18.01
N ALA A 56 -21.27 13.26 -19.16
CA ALA A 56 -19.83 13.00 -19.31
C ALA A 56 -19.29 12.02 -18.25
N LEU A 57 -20.10 11.03 -17.89
CA LEU A 57 -19.72 10.00 -16.93
C LEU A 57 -19.03 8.85 -17.67
N ASP A 58 -17.81 8.53 -17.25
CA ASP A 58 -17.05 7.40 -17.77
C ASP A 58 -16.70 6.43 -16.64
N ASN A 59 -16.60 5.14 -16.99
CA ASN A 59 -16.19 4.06 -16.08
C ASN A 59 -17.11 3.91 -14.85
N VAL A 60 -18.42 4.11 -15.06
CA VAL A 60 -19.46 3.87 -14.06
C VAL A 60 -19.50 2.39 -13.71
N LEU A 61 -19.67 2.07 -12.42
CA LEU A 61 -19.79 0.69 -11.95
C LEU A 61 -21.22 0.19 -12.14
N LEU A 62 -21.41 -0.81 -13.00
CA LEU A 62 -22.70 -1.42 -13.25
C LEU A 62 -22.95 -2.57 -12.25
N ILE A 63 -24.08 -2.50 -11.55
CA ILE A 63 -24.59 -3.55 -10.66
C ILE A 63 -25.89 -4.05 -11.29
N GLY A 64 -25.84 -5.27 -11.81
CA GLY A 64 -27.01 -5.95 -12.37
C GLY A 64 -27.81 -6.64 -11.28
N LEU A 65 -29.13 -6.45 -11.27
CA LEU A 65 -30.06 -7.16 -10.42
C LEU A 65 -30.88 -8.10 -11.28
N ILE A 66 -30.87 -9.39 -10.95
CA ILE A 66 -31.67 -10.41 -11.62
C ILE A 66 -32.83 -10.84 -10.72
N PRO A 67 -33.93 -11.40 -11.26
CA PRO A 67 -34.99 -11.96 -10.45
C PRO A 67 -34.46 -12.95 -9.40
N GLY A 68 -34.88 -12.80 -8.16
CA GLY A 68 -34.38 -13.59 -7.03
C GLY A 68 -34.61 -15.10 -7.16
N GLU A 69 -35.57 -15.51 -7.98
CA GLU A 69 -35.87 -16.91 -8.30
C GLU A 69 -34.91 -17.56 -9.32
N GLU A 70 -34.13 -16.77 -10.07
CA GLU A 70 -33.11 -17.28 -11.00
C GLU A 70 -31.89 -17.84 -10.26
N ALA A 71 -31.68 -17.48 -8.98
CA ALA A 71 -30.58 -17.97 -8.16
C ALA A 71 -31.06 -18.39 -6.78
N ILE A 72 -30.70 -19.61 -6.37
CA ILE A 72 -31.11 -20.23 -5.11
C ILE A 72 -30.06 -19.96 -4.03
N TYR A 73 -30.51 -19.68 -2.81
CA TYR A 73 -29.66 -19.67 -1.63
C TYR A 73 -29.37 -21.10 -1.18
N CYS A 74 -28.09 -21.40 -0.94
CA CYS A 74 -27.65 -22.63 -0.28
C CYS A 74 -26.72 -22.32 0.89
N LEU A 75 -26.63 -23.26 1.82
CA LEU A 75 -25.71 -23.20 2.96
C LEU A 75 -24.71 -24.36 2.89
N ALA A 76 -23.42 -24.06 2.82
CA ALA A 76 -22.37 -25.06 2.74
C ALA A 76 -21.60 -25.15 4.07
N ASP A 77 -21.84 -26.23 4.82
CA ASP A 77 -21.04 -26.57 6.00
C ASP A 77 -19.75 -27.25 5.57
N ILE A 78 -18.65 -26.49 5.52
CA ILE A 78 -17.34 -26.96 5.09
C ILE A 78 -16.32 -26.69 6.21
N PRO A 79 -15.73 -27.73 6.83
CA PRO A 79 -14.76 -27.60 7.92
C PRO A 79 -13.35 -27.24 7.38
N ALA A 80 -13.26 -26.28 6.48
CA ALA A 80 -12.00 -25.83 5.88
C ALA A 80 -11.94 -24.31 5.81
N LYS A 81 -10.76 -23.74 6.14
CA LYS A 81 -10.52 -22.29 6.05
C LYS A 81 -9.74 -21.88 4.81
N GLN A 82 -9.12 -22.83 4.09
CA GLN A 82 -8.35 -22.50 2.88
C GLN A 82 -9.26 -22.54 1.65
N SER A 83 -9.28 -21.44 0.89
CA SER A 83 -10.11 -21.26 -0.31
C SER A 83 -10.03 -22.43 -1.30
N ARG A 84 -8.85 -23.03 -1.50
CA ARG A 84 -8.70 -24.19 -2.42
C ARG A 84 -9.58 -25.38 -2.03
N PHE A 85 -9.66 -25.68 -0.73
CA PHE A 85 -10.39 -26.84 -0.22
C PHE A 85 -11.87 -26.55 -0.14
N ILE A 86 -12.23 -25.29 0.16
CA ILE A 86 -13.61 -24.82 0.11
C ILE A 86 -14.17 -25.02 -1.30
N ASN A 87 -13.49 -24.50 -2.33
CA ASN A 87 -13.96 -24.61 -3.71
C ASN A 87 -14.06 -26.06 -4.22
N GLN A 88 -13.22 -26.97 -3.72
CA GLN A 88 -13.27 -28.39 -4.09
C GLN A 88 -14.42 -29.13 -3.40
N ALA A 89 -14.75 -28.75 -2.16
CA ALA A 89 -15.83 -29.37 -1.38
C ALA A 89 -17.20 -28.76 -1.66
N LEU A 90 -17.25 -27.52 -2.17
CA LEU A 90 -18.47 -26.75 -2.36
C LEU A 90 -19.57 -27.49 -3.13
N PRO A 91 -19.30 -28.12 -4.29
CA PRO A 91 -20.33 -28.82 -5.05
C PRO A 91 -21.03 -29.92 -4.23
N TYR A 92 -20.24 -30.76 -3.56
CA TYR A 92 -20.75 -31.85 -2.73
C TYR A 92 -21.51 -31.36 -1.50
N ALA A 93 -21.13 -30.21 -0.93
CA ALA A 93 -21.76 -29.67 0.27
C ALA A 93 -23.18 -29.13 0.01
N VAL A 94 -23.50 -28.75 -1.23
CA VAL A 94 -24.79 -28.16 -1.60
C VAL A 94 -25.61 -29.02 -2.56
N GLU A 95 -25.09 -30.17 -3.00
CA GLU A 95 -25.73 -31.06 -3.98
C GLU A 95 -27.16 -31.46 -3.58
N GLU A 96 -27.38 -31.83 -2.31
CA GLU A 96 -28.71 -32.21 -1.81
C GLU A 96 -29.71 -31.04 -1.71
N GLN A 97 -29.22 -29.79 -1.75
CA GLN A 97 -30.07 -28.58 -1.70
C GLN A 97 -30.52 -28.11 -3.09
N ILE A 98 -29.98 -28.72 -4.15
CA ILE A 98 -30.20 -28.29 -5.54
C ILE A 98 -31.01 -29.35 -6.28
N ALA A 99 -32.05 -28.92 -6.99
CA ALA A 99 -32.97 -29.80 -7.70
C ALA A 99 -32.56 -30.10 -9.16
N GLN A 100 -31.27 -29.95 -9.49
CA GLN A 100 -30.70 -30.19 -10.81
C GLN A 100 -29.28 -30.74 -10.70
N ASP A 101 -28.68 -31.14 -11.81
CA ASP A 101 -27.31 -31.63 -11.83
C ASP A 101 -26.34 -30.54 -11.33
N ILE A 102 -25.52 -30.87 -10.32
CA ILE A 102 -24.53 -29.96 -9.76
C ILE A 102 -23.51 -29.51 -10.81
N ASP A 103 -23.23 -30.37 -11.78
CA ASP A 103 -22.33 -30.08 -12.89
C ASP A 103 -22.93 -29.13 -13.92
N SER A 104 -24.22 -28.77 -13.85
CA SER A 104 -24.83 -27.71 -14.69
C SER A 104 -24.93 -26.36 -13.98
N VAL A 105 -24.61 -26.30 -12.69
CA VAL A 105 -24.76 -25.10 -11.86
C VAL A 105 -23.47 -24.30 -11.77
N HIS A 106 -23.62 -22.99 -11.67
CA HIS A 106 -22.59 -22.07 -11.21
C HIS A 106 -22.82 -21.73 -9.74
N LEU A 107 -21.79 -21.97 -8.92
CA LEU A 107 -21.81 -21.70 -7.48
C LEU A 107 -20.97 -20.46 -7.17
N ALA A 108 -21.60 -19.45 -6.57
CA ALA A 108 -20.93 -18.26 -6.06
C ALA A 108 -20.81 -18.34 -4.54
N LEU A 109 -19.60 -18.16 -4.02
CA LEU A 109 -19.32 -18.26 -2.59
C LEU A 109 -19.51 -16.90 -1.91
N GLY A 110 -20.27 -16.89 -0.82
CA GLY A 110 -20.54 -15.73 0.04
C GLY A 110 -19.73 -15.72 1.33
N SER A 111 -20.22 -14.94 2.30
CA SER A 111 -19.61 -14.86 3.64
C SER A 111 -19.75 -16.17 4.42
N HIS A 112 -18.81 -16.38 5.34
CA HIS A 112 -18.87 -17.46 6.32
C HIS A 112 -19.66 -17.01 7.54
N THR A 113 -20.60 -17.82 7.98
CA THR A 113 -21.43 -17.62 9.18
C THR A 113 -21.16 -18.75 10.18
N ASP A 114 -21.77 -18.69 11.36
CA ASP A 114 -21.66 -19.77 12.35
C ASP A 114 -22.29 -21.09 11.87
N HIS A 115 -23.15 -21.03 10.84
CA HIS A 115 -23.81 -22.19 10.26
C HIS A 115 -23.15 -22.68 8.96
N GLY A 116 -22.06 -22.04 8.52
CA GLY A 116 -21.34 -22.39 7.29
C GLY A 116 -21.28 -21.23 6.29
N TYR A 117 -20.84 -21.54 5.07
CA TYR A 117 -20.72 -20.57 3.98
C TYR A 117 -22.05 -20.35 3.29
N ARG A 118 -22.42 -19.08 3.07
CA ARG A 118 -23.51 -18.73 2.17
C ARG A 118 -23.09 -19.02 0.73
N VAL A 119 -24.01 -19.55 -0.07
CA VAL A 119 -23.76 -19.88 -1.48
C VAL A 119 -24.96 -19.44 -2.30
N ALA A 120 -24.71 -18.84 -3.46
CA ALA A 120 -25.73 -18.65 -4.48
C ALA A 120 -25.50 -19.66 -5.60
N ALA A 121 -26.55 -20.40 -5.95
CA ALA A 121 -26.56 -21.40 -7.01
C ALA A 121 -27.45 -20.92 -8.16
N ILE A 122 -26.92 -20.85 -9.37
CA ILE A 122 -27.66 -20.45 -10.58
C ILE A 122 -27.29 -21.39 -11.71
N ASP A 123 -28.23 -21.70 -12.59
CA ASP A 123 -27.93 -22.45 -13.81
C ASP A 123 -26.83 -21.74 -14.62
N ARG A 124 -25.84 -22.50 -15.10
CA ARG A 124 -24.66 -21.92 -15.74
C ARG A 124 -24.99 -21.24 -17.07
N GLU A 125 -25.92 -21.78 -17.84
CA GLU A 125 -26.33 -21.17 -19.11
C GLU A 125 -27.11 -19.89 -18.86
N ARG A 126 -28.02 -19.90 -17.88
CA ARG A 126 -28.75 -18.69 -17.43
C ARG A 126 -27.81 -17.60 -16.94
N MET A 127 -26.81 -17.95 -16.13
CA MET A 127 -25.80 -17.00 -15.70
C MET A 127 -25.03 -16.39 -16.88
N GLY A 128 -24.71 -17.20 -17.90
CA GLY A 128 -24.12 -16.72 -19.15
C GLY A 128 -24.97 -15.68 -19.86
N GLN A 129 -26.28 -15.92 -19.96
CA GLN A 129 -27.25 -14.98 -20.55
C GLN A 129 -27.29 -13.66 -19.77
N TRP A 130 -27.29 -13.71 -18.43
CA TRP A 130 -27.25 -12.50 -17.59
C TRP A 130 -25.95 -11.70 -17.76
N VAL A 131 -24.80 -12.37 -17.80
CA VAL A 131 -23.51 -11.70 -18.05
C VAL A 131 -23.47 -11.05 -19.43
N GLN A 132 -24.07 -11.69 -20.44
CA GLN A 132 -24.19 -11.12 -21.77
C GLN A 132 -25.11 -9.89 -21.78
N LEU A 133 -26.25 -9.94 -21.09
CA LEU A 133 -27.20 -8.84 -21.01
C LEU A 133 -26.61 -7.58 -20.35
N PHE A 134 -25.87 -7.76 -19.25
CA PHE A 134 -25.17 -6.67 -18.58
C PHE A 134 -23.79 -6.36 -19.21
N GLY A 135 -23.40 -7.11 -20.24
CA GLY A 135 -22.14 -6.99 -20.94
C GLY A 135 -22.19 -5.99 -22.09
N GLY A 136 -21.05 -5.35 -22.37
CA GLY A 136 -20.87 -4.53 -23.57
C GLY A 136 -21.48 -3.13 -23.52
N TRP A 137 -22.03 -2.70 -22.38
CA TRP A 137 -22.59 -1.37 -22.17
C TRP A 137 -21.53 -0.26 -22.35
N GLU A 138 -21.91 0.85 -22.99
CA GLU A 138 -21.06 2.03 -23.14
C GLU A 138 -20.91 2.76 -21.80
N HIS A 139 -19.76 3.40 -21.59
CA HIS A 139 -19.43 4.19 -20.39
C HIS A 139 -19.43 3.46 -19.03
N VAL A 140 -19.84 2.19 -18.98
CA VAL A 140 -19.96 1.42 -17.74
C VAL A 140 -19.08 0.16 -17.75
N ARG A 141 -18.87 -0.41 -16.57
CA ARG A 141 -18.20 -1.69 -16.38
C ARG A 141 -19.01 -2.56 -15.42
N LEU A 142 -19.30 -3.80 -15.81
CA LEU A 142 -19.96 -4.75 -14.93
C LEU A 142 -19.09 -5.04 -13.69
N GLU A 143 -19.60 -4.68 -12.52
CA GLU A 143 -18.95 -4.92 -11.23
C GLU A 143 -19.50 -6.19 -10.58
N ALA A 144 -20.83 -6.29 -10.51
CA ALA A 144 -21.51 -7.36 -9.80
C ALA A 144 -22.86 -7.68 -10.44
N ILE A 145 -23.29 -8.93 -10.27
CA ILE A 145 -24.67 -9.36 -10.50
C ILE A 145 -25.17 -9.97 -9.20
N TYR A 146 -26.36 -9.54 -8.76
CA TYR A 146 -26.98 -10.04 -7.55
C TYR A 146 -28.44 -10.47 -7.80
N PRO A 147 -28.94 -11.49 -7.10
CA PRO A 147 -30.37 -11.74 -7.00
C PRO A 147 -31.05 -10.55 -6.29
N ASP A 148 -32.10 -9.98 -6.86
CA ASP A 148 -32.74 -8.76 -6.35
C ASP A 148 -33.24 -8.89 -4.91
N ALA A 149 -33.87 -10.01 -4.56
CA ALA A 149 -34.34 -10.30 -3.21
C ALA A 149 -33.21 -10.32 -2.17
N SER A 150 -31.99 -10.68 -2.57
CA SER A 150 -30.82 -10.69 -1.66
C SER A 150 -30.33 -9.28 -1.27
N LEU A 151 -30.79 -8.24 -1.98
CA LEU A 151 -30.45 -6.84 -1.69
C LEU A 151 -31.42 -6.19 -0.69
N LEU A 152 -32.50 -6.87 -0.31
CA LEU A 152 -33.43 -6.34 0.69
C LEU A 152 -32.71 -6.06 2.02
N PRO A 153 -33.08 -4.96 2.72
CA PRO A 153 -32.47 -4.64 4.01
C PRO A 153 -32.80 -5.74 5.02
N ARG A 154 -31.80 -6.32 5.66
CA ARG A 154 -32.03 -7.31 6.71
C ARG A 154 -32.54 -6.62 7.98
N THR A 155 -33.50 -7.25 8.63
CA THR A 155 -34.08 -6.79 9.90
C THR A 155 -33.74 -7.79 11.00
N GLU A 156 -33.61 -7.31 12.24
CA GLU A 156 -33.28 -8.18 13.38
C GLU A 156 -34.47 -9.09 13.74
N GLY A 157 -34.19 -10.37 13.98
CA GLY A 157 -35.15 -11.35 14.48
C GLY A 157 -36.15 -11.86 13.46
N GLY A 158 -36.08 -11.42 12.20
CA GLY A 158 -37.26 -11.42 11.32
C GLY A 158 -37.01 -11.58 9.84
N TRP A 159 -38.05 -11.21 9.08
CA TRP A 159 -38.08 -11.21 7.63
C TRP A 159 -38.34 -9.82 7.09
N SER A 160 -37.66 -9.49 6.00
CA SER A 160 -38.01 -8.34 5.18
C SER A 160 -38.68 -8.84 3.91
N VAL A 161 -39.84 -8.27 3.58
CA VAL A 161 -40.64 -8.62 2.40
C VAL A 161 -40.87 -7.35 1.61
N CYS A 162 -40.62 -7.35 0.30
CA CYS A 162 -40.95 -6.24 -0.58
C CYS A 162 -41.91 -6.70 -1.66
N LEU A 163 -43.06 -6.04 -1.73
CA LEU A 163 -43.98 -6.18 -2.84
C LEU A 163 -43.43 -5.42 -4.04
N ASP A 164 -43.54 -6.05 -5.21
CA ASP A 164 -43.17 -5.49 -6.50
C ASP A 164 -44.15 -6.05 -7.55
N GLY A 165 -45.28 -5.36 -7.70
CA GLY A 165 -46.40 -5.82 -8.51
C GLY A 165 -46.95 -7.19 -8.06
N GLU A 166 -46.84 -8.19 -8.96
CA GLU A 166 -47.29 -9.57 -8.70
C GLU A 166 -46.24 -10.42 -7.98
N THR A 167 -45.04 -9.90 -7.73
CA THR A 167 -43.95 -10.64 -7.08
C THR A 167 -43.71 -10.08 -5.67
N ALA A 168 -43.40 -10.97 -4.73
CA ALA A 168 -42.92 -10.65 -3.40
C ALA A 168 -41.49 -11.18 -3.24
N MET A 169 -40.55 -10.27 -3.06
CA MET A 169 -39.16 -10.56 -2.71
C MET A 169 -39.04 -10.67 -1.20
N MET A 170 -38.27 -11.62 -0.69
CA MET A 170 -38.13 -11.85 0.74
C MET A 170 -36.69 -12.16 1.13
N VAL A 171 -36.28 -11.71 2.31
CA VAL A 171 -35.00 -12.09 2.92
C VAL A 171 -35.15 -12.31 4.43
N SER A 172 -34.49 -13.34 4.96
CA SER A 172 -34.41 -13.60 6.40
C SER A 172 -33.30 -12.78 7.06
N GLU A 173 -33.31 -12.68 8.39
CA GLU A 173 -32.17 -12.19 9.19
C GLU A 173 -30.84 -12.85 8.77
N ARG A 174 -30.88 -14.15 8.47
CA ARG A 174 -29.69 -14.95 8.11
C ARG A 174 -29.23 -14.68 6.68
N GLY A 175 -29.96 -13.88 5.91
CA GLY A 175 -29.67 -13.55 4.51
C GLY A 175 -30.14 -14.62 3.53
N GLU A 176 -31.00 -15.55 3.95
CA GLU A 176 -31.69 -16.47 3.03
C GLU A 176 -32.69 -15.65 2.24
N TRP A 177 -32.62 -15.68 0.91
CA TRP A 177 -33.57 -14.96 0.06
C TRP A 177 -34.48 -15.93 -0.69
N LEU A 178 -35.64 -15.43 -1.07
CA LEU A 178 -36.57 -16.10 -1.97
C LEU A 178 -37.44 -15.05 -2.68
N SER A 179 -38.01 -15.44 -3.81
CA SER A 179 -39.04 -14.67 -4.51
C SER A 179 -40.21 -15.59 -4.81
N MET A 180 -41.43 -15.04 -4.79
CA MET A 180 -42.64 -15.77 -5.14
C MET A 180 -43.72 -14.83 -5.67
N GLN A 181 -44.79 -15.38 -6.22
CA GLN A 181 -45.98 -14.58 -6.50
C GLN A 181 -46.59 -14.03 -5.20
N SER A 182 -46.91 -12.74 -5.15
CA SER A 182 -47.50 -12.05 -4.01
C SER A 182 -48.77 -12.72 -3.49
N ALA A 183 -49.54 -13.35 -4.38
CA ALA A 183 -50.73 -14.13 -4.03
C ALA A 183 -50.45 -15.31 -3.09
N ASN A 184 -49.21 -15.83 -3.06
CA ASN A 184 -48.82 -16.96 -2.22
C ASN A 184 -48.33 -16.54 -0.82
N LEU A 185 -48.23 -15.23 -0.53
CA LEU A 185 -47.75 -14.74 0.78
C LEU A 185 -48.59 -15.24 1.95
N GLY A 186 -49.92 -15.31 1.78
CA GLY A 186 -50.83 -15.80 2.81
C GLY A 186 -50.54 -17.26 3.19
N MET A 187 -50.34 -18.13 2.19
CA MET A 187 -49.94 -19.52 2.42
C MET A 187 -48.58 -19.61 3.12
N PHE A 188 -47.60 -18.84 2.63
CA PHE A 188 -46.24 -18.88 3.16
C PHE A 188 -46.14 -18.36 4.60
N ALA A 189 -47.08 -17.49 5.01
CA ALA A 189 -47.19 -17.00 6.37
C ALA A 189 -47.27 -18.14 7.40
N HIS A 190 -47.94 -19.24 7.06
CA HIS A 190 -48.04 -20.41 7.94
C HIS A 190 -46.70 -21.13 8.11
N THR A 191 -45.89 -21.19 7.06
CA THR A 191 -44.53 -21.74 7.12
C THR A 191 -43.63 -20.86 7.97
N LEU A 192 -43.69 -19.54 7.78
CA LEU A 192 -42.93 -18.58 8.60
C LEU A 192 -43.35 -18.62 10.07
N ALA A 193 -44.64 -18.76 10.34
CA ALA A 193 -45.18 -18.87 11.68
C ALA A 193 -44.99 -20.27 12.31
N ALA A 194 -44.40 -21.24 11.61
CA ALA A 194 -44.14 -22.56 12.18
C ALA A 194 -43.07 -22.47 13.28
N PRO A 195 -43.28 -23.06 14.47
CA PRO A 195 -42.29 -23.04 15.54
C PRO A 195 -41.07 -23.87 15.15
N SER A 196 -39.88 -23.30 15.38
CA SER A 196 -38.67 -24.11 15.42
C SER A 196 -38.75 -25.07 16.62
N ALA A 197 -38.06 -26.21 16.54
CA ALA A 197 -38.13 -27.24 17.58
C ALA A 197 -37.66 -26.77 18.97
N GLU A 198 -36.97 -25.62 19.04
CA GLU A 198 -36.30 -25.09 20.23
C GLU A 198 -36.92 -23.81 20.80
N GLU A 199 -37.87 -23.16 20.11
CA GLU A 199 -38.40 -21.85 20.52
C GLU A 199 -39.78 -21.91 21.17
N VAL A 200 -39.86 -21.36 22.39
CA VAL A 200 -41.11 -21.16 23.12
C VAL A 200 -41.60 -19.73 22.88
N VAL A 201 -42.45 -19.57 21.86
CA VAL A 201 -43.38 -18.42 21.69
C VAL A 201 -42.70 -17.05 21.52
N ALA A 202 -41.78 -16.92 20.57
CA ALA A 202 -41.40 -15.61 20.05
C ALA A 202 -42.32 -15.21 18.88
N GLU A 203 -42.79 -13.95 18.90
CA GLU A 203 -43.31 -13.26 17.71
C GLU A 203 -42.18 -13.07 16.71
N ILE A 204 -42.45 -13.29 15.44
CA ILE A 204 -41.47 -13.15 14.36
C ILE A 204 -41.74 -11.81 13.67
N PRO A 205 -40.86 -10.80 13.81
CA PRO A 205 -41.03 -9.53 13.12
C PRO A 205 -40.97 -9.72 11.60
N VAL A 206 -41.89 -9.07 10.89
CA VAL A 206 -41.90 -9.01 9.43
C VAL A 206 -42.02 -7.57 9.01
N THR A 207 -41.02 -7.04 8.31
CA THR A 207 -41.10 -5.70 7.73
C THR A 207 -41.52 -5.81 6.28
N LEU A 208 -42.71 -5.30 5.98
CA LEU A 208 -43.32 -5.35 4.67
C LEU A 208 -43.15 -3.98 3.99
N TYR A 209 -42.36 -3.95 2.93
CA TYR A 209 -42.15 -2.82 2.04
C TYR A 209 -43.08 -2.92 0.84
N GLY A 210 -43.56 -1.77 0.37
CA GLY A 210 -44.37 -1.66 -0.83
C GLY A 210 -44.86 -0.23 -1.01
N THR A 211 -45.24 0.11 -2.23
CA THR A 211 -45.93 1.37 -2.52
C THR A 211 -47.35 1.35 -1.94
N ALA A 212 -47.96 2.53 -1.83
CA ALA A 212 -49.35 2.63 -1.37
C ALA A 212 -50.31 1.80 -2.26
N ASP A 213 -50.13 1.90 -3.58
CA ASP A 213 -50.92 1.16 -4.57
C ASP A 213 -50.76 -0.36 -4.41
N GLU A 214 -49.54 -0.85 -4.18
CA GLU A 214 -49.29 -2.28 -3.96
C GLU A 214 -49.94 -2.79 -2.68
N PHE A 215 -49.95 -1.99 -1.61
CA PHE A 215 -50.66 -2.37 -0.38
C PHE A 215 -52.18 -2.41 -0.55
N GLU A 216 -52.74 -1.58 -1.41
CA GLU A 216 -54.15 -1.65 -1.77
C GLU A 216 -54.45 -2.88 -2.64
N ILE A 217 -53.65 -3.13 -3.68
CA ILE A 217 -53.83 -4.27 -4.58
C ILE A 217 -53.69 -5.60 -3.83
N GLN A 218 -52.69 -5.73 -2.95
CA GLN A 218 -52.37 -6.96 -2.25
C GLN A 218 -53.02 -7.04 -0.85
N GLN A 219 -54.05 -6.25 -0.58
CA GLN A 219 -54.67 -6.15 0.76
C GLN A 219 -55.13 -7.51 1.31
N SER A 220 -55.65 -8.40 0.46
CA SER A 220 -56.07 -9.75 0.85
C SER A 220 -54.91 -10.59 1.37
N ALA A 221 -53.83 -10.71 0.57
CA ALA A 221 -52.63 -11.45 0.93
C ALA A 221 -51.98 -10.90 2.21
N ILE A 222 -51.96 -9.57 2.37
CA ILE A 222 -51.45 -8.90 3.57
C ILE A 222 -52.32 -9.21 4.79
N THR A 223 -53.64 -9.30 4.62
CA THR A 223 -54.56 -9.64 5.71
C THR A 223 -54.34 -11.08 6.18
N GLU A 224 -54.12 -12.01 5.26
CA GLU A 224 -53.78 -13.40 5.58
C GLU A 224 -52.42 -13.51 6.29
N LEU A 225 -51.41 -12.76 5.83
CA LEU A 225 -50.09 -12.69 6.47
C LEU A 225 -50.20 -12.26 7.95
N ASN A 226 -50.99 -11.23 8.22
CA ASN A 226 -51.30 -10.75 9.57
C ASN A 226 -52.12 -11.77 10.39
N GLY A 227 -52.93 -12.60 9.74
CA GLY A 227 -53.82 -13.58 10.38
C GLY A 227 -53.10 -14.81 10.94
N SER A 228 -51.82 -15.01 10.64
CA SER A 228 -51.01 -16.16 11.09
C SER A 228 -50.79 -16.23 12.61
N GLY A 229 -50.98 -15.13 13.33
CA GLY A 229 -50.97 -15.06 14.81
C GLY A 229 -49.59 -15.05 15.48
N ARG A 230 -48.51 -15.37 14.77
CA ARG A 230 -47.12 -15.25 15.27
C ARG A 230 -46.28 -14.20 14.54
N LEU A 231 -46.74 -13.70 13.40
CA LEU A 231 -46.02 -12.70 12.63
C LEU A 231 -46.40 -11.29 13.11
N ALA A 232 -45.42 -10.51 13.54
CA ALA A 232 -45.58 -9.10 13.86
C ALA A 232 -45.24 -8.27 12.61
N VAL A 233 -46.25 -8.03 11.77
CA VAL A 233 -46.06 -7.34 10.49
C VAL A 233 -46.06 -5.82 10.66
N ARG A 234 -44.96 -5.17 10.30
CA ARG A 234 -44.83 -3.71 10.19
C ARG A 234 -44.79 -3.32 8.73
N LYS A 235 -45.60 -2.34 8.34
CA LYS A 235 -45.59 -1.81 6.97
C LYS A 235 -44.69 -0.59 6.86
N GLU A 236 -43.87 -0.55 5.82
CA GLU A 236 -43.05 0.59 5.42
C GLU A 236 -43.46 0.99 4.01
N VAL A 237 -44.08 2.16 3.88
CA VAL A 237 -44.56 2.66 2.58
C VAL A 237 -43.38 3.23 1.81
N LEU A 238 -43.14 2.71 0.62
CA LEU A 238 -42.14 3.24 -0.29
C LEU A 238 -42.70 4.46 -1.03
N GLU A 239 -41.98 5.58 -0.96
CA GLU A 239 -42.26 6.78 -1.78
C GLU A 239 -41.80 6.60 -3.24
N LEU A 240 -40.98 5.57 -3.47
CA LEU A 240 -40.19 5.34 -4.67
C LEU A 240 -40.27 3.87 -5.07
N MET A 241 -39.70 3.53 -6.23
CA MET A 241 -39.74 2.16 -6.75
C MET A 241 -38.89 1.18 -5.90
N PRO A 242 -39.24 -0.12 -5.86
CA PRO A 242 -38.49 -1.13 -5.11
C PRO A 242 -36.98 -1.14 -5.41
N LEU A 243 -36.56 -0.87 -6.65
CA LEU A 243 -35.13 -0.82 -7.00
C LEU A 243 -34.34 0.21 -6.18
N GLU A 244 -34.96 1.32 -5.79
CA GLU A 244 -34.31 2.36 -4.98
C GLU A 244 -34.09 1.90 -3.53
N LEU A 245 -35.02 1.10 -2.99
CA LEU A 245 -34.82 0.43 -1.70
C LEU A 245 -33.62 -0.52 -1.78
N LEU A 246 -33.55 -1.34 -2.83
CA LEU A 246 -32.49 -2.33 -3.03
C LEU A 246 -31.11 -1.66 -3.23
N SER A 247 -31.04 -0.62 -4.06
CA SER A 247 -29.79 0.11 -4.31
C SER A 247 -29.32 0.85 -3.05
N TYR A 248 -30.25 1.43 -2.29
CA TYR A 248 -29.98 2.07 -1.01
C TYR A 248 -29.44 1.06 0.01
N ALA A 249 -30.13 -0.07 0.19
CA ALA A 249 -29.73 -1.11 1.13
C ALA A 249 -28.34 -1.67 0.83
N HIS A 250 -28.02 -1.90 -0.45
CA HIS A 250 -26.70 -2.34 -0.88
C HIS A 250 -25.62 -1.28 -0.61
N HIS A 251 -25.84 -0.02 -0.99
CA HIS A 251 -24.85 1.05 -0.78
C HIS A 251 -24.59 1.33 0.70
N HIS A 252 -25.61 1.24 1.55
CA HIS A 252 -25.51 1.45 2.99
C HIS A 252 -25.20 0.18 3.79
N HIS A 253 -24.87 -0.93 3.13
CA HIS A 253 -24.47 -2.19 3.77
C HIS A 253 -25.54 -2.77 4.71
N LEU A 254 -26.82 -2.57 4.38
CA LEU A 254 -27.95 -3.15 5.11
C LEU A 254 -28.25 -4.60 4.67
N CYS A 255 -27.54 -5.08 3.66
CA CYS A 255 -27.58 -6.45 3.15
C CYS A 255 -26.16 -6.96 2.89
N GLU A 256 -26.01 -8.28 2.75
CA GLU A 256 -24.76 -8.95 2.40
C GLU A 256 -25.02 -9.97 1.28
N PRO A 257 -25.34 -9.49 0.07
CA PRO A 257 -25.68 -10.36 -1.04
C PRO A 257 -24.44 -11.10 -1.56
N VAL A 258 -24.67 -12.25 -2.21
CA VAL A 258 -23.60 -13.03 -2.82
C VAL A 258 -23.44 -12.60 -4.28
N ASN A 259 -22.29 -12.00 -4.62
CA ASN A 259 -22.00 -11.59 -5.99
C ASN A 259 -21.83 -12.83 -6.88
N LEU A 260 -22.64 -12.94 -7.94
CA LEU A 260 -22.61 -14.05 -8.88
C LEU A 260 -21.41 -14.00 -9.85
N CYS A 261 -20.79 -12.82 -10.04
CA CYS A 261 -19.63 -12.61 -10.91
C CYS A 261 -18.33 -13.22 -10.32
N GLN A 262 -18.27 -14.54 -10.25
CA GLN A 262 -17.14 -15.32 -9.71
C GLN A 262 -16.70 -16.40 -10.70
N GLY A 263 -15.49 -16.95 -10.50
CA GLY A 263 -14.97 -18.05 -11.32
C GLY A 263 -14.92 -17.70 -12.81
N ILE A 264 -15.56 -18.53 -13.64
CA ILE A 264 -15.63 -18.33 -15.09
C ILE A 264 -16.41 -17.07 -15.51
N PHE A 265 -17.32 -16.59 -14.65
CA PHE A 265 -18.09 -15.36 -14.83
C PHE A 265 -17.53 -14.20 -14.03
N SER A 266 -16.31 -14.33 -13.50
CA SER A 266 -15.65 -13.19 -12.88
C SER A 266 -15.60 -12.06 -13.89
N SER A 267 -16.09 -10.88 -13.49
CA SER A 267 -15.95 -9.70 -14.32
C SER A 267 -14.46 -9.54 -14.55
N THR A 268 -14.01 -9.85 -15.77
CA THR A 268 -12.69 -9.45 -16.23
C THR A 268 -12.81 -7.95 -16.43
N SER A 269 -12.90 -7.21 -15.32
CA SER A 269 -12.22 -5.95 -15.21
C SER A 269 -10.83 -6.26 -15.70
N GLY A 270 -10.57 -5.91 -16.96
CA GLY A 270 -9.25 -5.94 -17.51
C GLY A 270 -8.41 -5.31 -16.43
N LYS A 271 -7.51 -6.09 -15.83
CA LYS A 271 -6.52 -5.57 -14.89
C LYS A 271 -5.77 -4.53 -15.68
N VAL A 272 -6.28 -3.29 -15.69
CA VAL A 272 -5.55 -2.12 -16.10
C VAL A 272 -4.56 -2.01 -14.97
N SER A 273 -3.46 -2.74 -15.14
CA SER A 273 -2.30 -2.63 -14.28
C SER A 273 -2.12 -1.13 -14.03
N PRO A 274 -1.99 -0.68 -12.77
CA PRO A 274 -1.83 0.74 -12.48
C PRO A 274 -0.63 1.35 -13.22
N LEU A 275 0.28 0.50 -13.73
CA LEU A 275 1.44 0.85 -14.53
C LEU A 275 1.17 0.95 -16.05
N LYS A 276 0.02 0.48 -16.56
CA LYS A 276 -0.32 0.49 -17.99
C LYS A 276 -0.37 1.91 -18.58
N PRO A 277 -0.95 2.94 -17.92
CA PRO A 277 -0.87 4.32 -18.41
C PRO A 277 0.54 4.93 -18.28
N TRP A 278 1.40 4.37 -17.41
CA TRP A 278 2.78 4.83 -17.20
C TRP A 278 3.79 4.21 -18.16
N LYS A 279 3.39 3.26 -19.02
CA LYS A 279 4.27 2.62 -20.00
C LYS A 279 5.10 3.60 -20.85
N PRO A 280 4.54 4.68 -21.44
CA PRO A 280 5.35 5.62 -22.20
C PRO A 280 6.36 6.35 -21.31
N LEU A 281 5.98 6.74 -20.09
CA LEU A 281 6.89 7.39 -19.14
C LEU A 281 8.03 6.46 -18.71
N ILE A 282 7.73 5.20 -18.42
CA ILE A 282 8.72 4.16 -18.07
C ILE A 282 9.65 3.90 -19.27
N ALA A 283 9.11 3.84 -20.49
CA ALA A 283 9.92 3.67 -21.69
C ALA A 283 10.89 4.84 -21.90
N VAL A 284 10.42 6.08 -21.77
CA VAL A 284 11.26 7.27 -21.85
C VAL A 284 12.33 7.28 -20.74
N ALA A 285 11.94 6.98 -19.50
CA ALA A 285 12.87 6.90 -18.38
C ALA A 285 13.93 5.81 -18.57
N ALA A 286 13.55 4.65 -19.11
CA ALA A 286 14.47 3.55 -19.41
C ALA A 286 15.45 3.93 -20.54
N VAL A 287 14.96 4.55 -21.62
CA VAL A 287 15.84 5.04 -22.70
C VAL A 287 16.80 6.10 -22.19
N TRP A 288 16.31 7.08 -21.41
CA TRP A 288 17.14 8.10 -20.80
C TRP A 288 18.22 7.49 -19.89
N PHE A 289 17.84 6.52 -19.05
CA PHE A 289 18.77 5.81 -18.18
C PHE A 289 19.86 5.09 -18.98
N VAL A 290 19.51 4.39 -20.06
CA VAL A 290 20.48 3.71 -20.93
C VAL A 290 21.42 4.72 -21.59
N VAL A 291 20.90 5.83 -22.11
CA VAL A 291 21.72 6.91 -22.70
C VAL A 291 22.67 7.50 -21.65
N GLN A 292 22.19 7.77 -20.44
CA GLN A 292 23.00 8.33 -19.35
C GLN A 292 24.11 7.37 -18.92
N VAL A 293 23.81 6.07 -18.80
CA VAL A 293 24.81 5.04 -18.50
C VAL A 293 25.84 4.93 -19.63
N ALA A 294 25.40 4.95 -20.89
CA ALA A 294 26.30 4.88 -22.04
C ALA A 294 27.22 6.10 -22.14
N LEU A 295 26.70 7.31 -21.92
CA LEU A 295 27.49 8.55 -21.89
C LEU A 295 28.52 8.53 -20.76
N ASN A 296 28.12 8.13 -19.54
CA ASN A 296 29.04 8.06 -18.41
C ASN A 296 30.11 6.99 -18.59
N ALA A 297 29.75 5.82 -19.15
CA ALA A 297 30.72 4.78 -19.48
C ALA A 297 31.69 5.25 -20.58
N GLY A 298 31.18 5.89 -21.63
CA GLY A 298 32.00 6.44 -22.72
C GLY A 298 32.98 7.50 -22.24
N MET A 299 32.52 8.46 -21.42
CA MET A 299 33.40 9.45 -20.80
C MET A 299 34.42 8.79 -19.86
N GLY A 300 34.01 7.79 -19.09
CA GLY A 300 34.91 7.02 -18.23
C GLY A 300 36.05 6.37 -19.02
N PHE A 301 35.75 5.69 -20.12
CA PHE A 301 36.77 5.11 -21.01
C PHE A 301 37.66 6.18 -21.66
N TYR A 302 37.09 7.29 -22.11
CA TYR A 302 37.84 8.38 -22.73
C TYR A 302 38.84 9.00 -21.74
N TYR A 303 38.38 9.35 -20.53
CA TYR A 303 39.24 9.96 -19.52
C TYR A 303 40.27 8.99 -18.96
N GLN A 304 39.96 7.69 -18.86
CA GLN A 304 40.94 6.68 -18.47
C GLN A 304 42.09 6.58 -19.48
N ASN A 305 41.76 6.54 -20.78
CA ASN A 305 42.78 6.52 -21.84
C ASN A 305 43.64 7.80 -21.83
N GLN A 306 43.01 8.97 -21.64
CA GLN A 306 43.73 10.24 -21.57
C GLN A 306 44.63 10.33 -20.33
N ALA A 307 44.17 9.80 -19.19
CA ALA A 307 44.96 9.72 -17.97
C ALA A 307 46.17 8.81 -18.16
N GLU A 308 46.01 7.63 -18.75
CA GLU A 308 47.11 6.71 -19.02
C GLU A 308 48.15 7.31 -19.98
N ALA A 309 47.70 8.01 -21.02
CA ALA A 309 48.58 8.73 -21.95
C ALA A 309 49.42 9.80 -21.23
N LEU A 310 48.77 10.67 -20.46
CA LEU A 310 49.44 11.72 -19.68
C LEU A 310 50.40 11.14 -18.63
N GLN A 311 50.02 10.03 -17.99
CA GLN A 311 50.84 9.37 -16.99
C GLN A 311 52.09 8.71 -17.62
N SER A 312 51.94 8.16 -18.83
CA SER A 312 53.06 7.62 -19.60
C SER A 312 54.05 8.71 -20.01
N GLU A 313 53.55 9.88 -20.42
CA GLU A 313 54.35 11.06 -20.77
C GLU A 313 55.09 11.61 -19.55
N ALA A 314 54.39 11.78 -18.42
CA ALA A 314 54.99 12.20 -17.17
C ALA A 314 56.09 11.22 -16.70
N MET A 315 55.87 9.91 -16.86
CA MET A 315 56.86 8.89 -16.52
C MET A 315 58.07 8.93 -17.47
N ALA A 316 57.87 9.24 -18.75
CA ALA A 316 58.96 9.41 -19.71
C ALA A 316 59.86 10.59 -19.34
N ILE A 317 59.26 11.74 -18.97
CA ILE A 317 59.99 12.92 -18.50
C ILE A 317 60.74 12.60 -17.20
N TYR A 318 60.08 11.94 -16.24
CA TYR A 318 60.69 11.56 -14.97
C TYR A 318 61.92 10.65 -15.15
N ARG A 319 61.82 9.64 -16.02
CA ARG A 319 62.94 8.74 -16.34
C ARG A 319 64.11 9.47 -17.01
N GLY A 320 63.82 10.51 -17.80
CA GLY A 320 64.85 11.37 -18.38
C GLY A 320 65.65 12.16 -17.34
N ALA A 321 64.97 12.65 -16.29
CA ALA A 321 65.61 13.40 -15.21
C ALA A 321 66.29 12.51 -14.14
N PHE A 322 65.73 11.33 -13.85
CA PHE A 322 66.19 10.43 -12.79
C PHE A 322 66.39 8.98 -13.29
N PRO A 323 67.40 8.72 -14.14
CA PRO A 323 67.60 7.42 -14.80
C PRO A 323 67.94 6.26 -13.84
N ASN A 324 68.40 6.56 -12.62
CA ASN A 324 68.77 5.55 -11.62
C ASN A 324 67.65 5.17 -10.64
N ASP A 325 66.48 5.82 -10.69
CA ASP A 325 65.34 5.44 -9.84
C ASP A 325 64.47 4.36 -10.50
N ARG A 326 64.40 3.19 -9.85
CA ARG A 326 63.64 2.02 -10.30
C ARG A 326 62.36 1.75 -9.50
N ARG A 327 62.11 2.50 -8.41
CA ARG A 327 60.96 2.26 -7.51
C ARG A 327 59.75 3.11 -7.87
N THR A 328 59.95 4.19 -8.61
CA THR A 328 58.89 5.08 -9.06
C THR A 328 58.14 4.46 -10.25
N HIS A 329 56.81 4.50 -10.19
CA HIS A 329 55.90 4.02 -11.23
C HIS A 329 54.80 5.05 -11.46
N ALA A 330 54.14 4.96 -12.60
CA ALA A 330 53.11 5.87 -13.08
C ALA A 330 52.16 6.38 -11.97
N GLY A 331 51.65 5.50 -11.10
CA GLY A 331 50.71 5.82 -10.01
C GLY A 331 51.28 6.65 -8.84
N ASN A 332 52.61 6.72 -8.66
CA ASN A 332 53.23 7.41 -7.53
C ASN A 332 54.20 8.54 -7.92
N VAL A 333 54.47 8.76 -9.22
CA VAL A 333 55.40 9.80 -9.73
C VAL A 333 55.16 11.17 -9.10
N ARG A 334 53.90 11.64 -9.09
CA ARG A 334 53.53 12.95 -8.53
C ARG A 334 53.95 13.07 -7.06
N ARG A 335 53.64 12.05 -6.26
CA ARG A 335 53.96 12.01 -4.82
C ARG A 335 55.48 12.01 -4.60
N VAL A 336 56.23 11.31 -5.45
CA VAL A 336 57.71 11.24 -5.35
C VAL A 336 58.33 12.59 -5.68
N ILE A 337 57.88 13.28 -6.75
CA ILE A 337 58.36 14.62 -7.12
C ILE A 337 58.05 15.63 -6.01
N GLU A 338 56.81 15.65 -5.49
CA GLU A 338 56.42 16.53 -4.39
C GLU A 338 57.23 16.26 -3.11
N GLY A 339 57.66 15.01 -2.89
CA GLY A 339 58.58 14.65 -1.81
C GLY A 339 59.99 15.21 -2.03
N GLN A 340 60.54 15.04 -3.22
CA GLN A 340 61.88 15.55 -3.56
C GLN A 340 61.96 17.07 -3.55
N LEU A 341 60.94 17.77 -4.05
CA LEU A 341 60.85 19.23 -4.04
C LEU A 341 60.78 19.79 -2.61
N ARG A 342 60.11 19.09 -1.69
CA ARG A 342 60.02 19.49 -0.28
C ARG A 342 61.36 19.37 0.43
N VAL A 343 62.11 18.31 0.14
CA VAL A 343 63.48 18.12 0.65
C VAL A 343 64.42 19.17 0.05
N ALA A 344 64.26 19.52 -1.22
CA ALA A 344 65.03 20.57 -1.87
C ALA A 344 64.68 21.99 -1.38
N GLY A 345 63.45 22.21 -0.90
CA GLY A 345 62.95 23.51 -0.42
C GLY A 345 63.21 23.79 1.07
N SER A 346 63.71 22.83 1.85
CA SER A 346 63.96 22.99 3.30
C SER A 346 65.44 23.23 3.62
N SER A 347 66.00 24.32 3.11
CA SER A 347 67.33 24.82 3.49
C SER A 347 67.18 26.08 4.37
N GLY A 348 66.91 25.87 5.67
CA GLY A 348 66.95 26.90 6.72
C GLY A 348 67.96 26.50 7.83
N PRO A 349 68.48 27.43 8.65
CA PRO A 349 69.66 27.21 9.50
C PRO A 349 69.37 26.21 10.63
N GLU A 350 70.10 25.10 10.65
CA GLU A 350 70.02 24.05 11.65
C GLU A 350 70.66 24.53 12.97
N VAL A 351 69.87 24.97 13.95
CA VAL A 351 70.40 25.14 15.32
C VAL A 351 70.64 23.74 15.89
N ASP A 352 71.92 23.37 15.93
CA ASP A 352 72.38 22.03 16.28
C ASP A 352 71.94 21.62 17.68
N PHE A 353 71.64 20.34 17.85
CA PHE A 353 71.18 19.71 19.11
C PHE A 353 72.03 20.13 20.31
N ILE A 354 73.35 20.17 20.12
CA ILE A 354 74.31 20.54 21.16
C ILE A 354 74.09 21.96 21.65
N THR A 355 73.71 22.87 20.76
CA THR A 355 73.41 24.26 21.08
C THR A 355 72.14 24.38 21.91
N LEU A 356 71.04 23.73 21.49
CA LEU A 356 69.78 23.74 22.24
C LEU A 356 69.92 23.07 23.61
N MET A 357 70.68 21.97 23.68
CA MET A 357 70.97 21.27 24.94
C MET A 357 71.78 22.16 25.89
N LYS A 358 72.81 22.86 25.37
CA LYS A 358 73.64 23.76 26.17
C LYS A 358 72.81 24.86 26.83
N TYR A 359 71.97 25.56 26.06
CA TYR A 359 71.14 26.63 26.61
C TYR A 359 70.07 26.12 27.58
N THR A 360 69.44 24.99 27.26
CA THR A 360 68.45 24.34 28.14
C THR A 360 69.08 23.91 29.47
N GLY A 361 70.26 23.29 29.44
CA GLY A 361 71.01 22.90 30.64
C GLY A 361 71.54 24.10 31.44
N GLN A 362 72.00 25.16 30.79
CA GLN A 362 72.44 26.38 31.47
C GLN A 362 71.31 27.07 32.22
N GLN A 363 70.11 27.12 31.64
CA GLN A 363 68.96 27.70 32.34
C GLN A 363 68.50 26.85 33.51
N TYR A 364 68.55 25.53 33.38
CA TYR A 364 68.30 24.64 34.52
C TYR A 364 69.27 24.90 35.69
N ALA A 365 70.56 25.06 35.42
CA ALA A 365 71.56 25.29 36.47
C ALA A 365 71.40 26.63 37.20
N ARG A 366 70.77 27.63 36.57
CA ARG A 366 70.56 28.98 37.13
C ARG A 366 69.27 29.11 37.93
N LEU A 367 68.40 28.10 37.93
CA LEU A 367 67.16 28.12 38.71
C LEU A 367 67.46 28.06 40.22
N PRO A 368 66.94 29.00 41.04
CA PRO A 368 67.08 28.95 42.49
C PRO A 368 66.42 27.68 43.06
N GLY A 369 67.17 26.84 43.76
CA GLY A 369 66.67 25.60 44.36
C GLY A 369 66.37 24.49 43.34
N SER A 370 67.32 24.20 42.44
CA SER A 370 67.23 23.18 41.37
C SER A 370 66.90 21.75 41.83
N GLN A 371 66.95 21.45 43.13
CA GLN A 371 66.57 20.15 43.70
C GLN A 371 65.08 19.79 43.53
N GLY A 372 64.22 20.76 43.21
CA GLY A 372 62.78 20.56 42.98
C GLY A 372 62.37 20.45 41.51
N VAL A 373 63.30 20.21 40.58
CA VAL A 373 63.03 20.03 39.14
C VAL A 373 63.83 18.84 38.59
N ASN A 374 63.15 17.82 38.09
CA ASN A 374 63.75 16.61 37.52
C ASN A 374 63.42 16.47 36.02
N PHE A 375 64.43 16.10 35.23
CA PHE A 375 64.27 15.78 33.82
C PHE A 375 64.09 14.28 33.62
N ASN A 376 63.00 13.90 32.97
CA ASN A 376 62.69 12.49 32.75
C ASN A 376 63.20 12.00 31.40
N SER A 377 63.06 12.82 30.35
CA SER A 377 63.55 12.47 29.02
C SER A 377 63.85 13.71 28.19
N VAL A 378 64.86 13.60 27.32
CA VAL A 378 65.19 14.61 26.32
C VAL A 378 65.17 13.94 24.94
N ASN A 379 64.40 14.52 24.01
CA ASN A 379 64.27 14.02 22.65
C ASN A 379 64.50 15.16 21.65
N TYR A 380 65.27 14.91 20.60
CA TYR A 380 65.57 15.91 19.58
C TYR A 380 65.09 15.46 18.20
N SER A 381 64.33 16.31 17.54
CA SER A 381 63.83 16.05 16.18
C SER A 381 64.61 16.87 15.17
N ARG A 382 65.62 16.25 14.53
CA ARG A 382 66.44 16.90 13.48
C ARG A 382 65.59 17.48 12.33
N SER A 383 64.50 16.81 11.96
CA SER A 383 63.60 17.31 10.89
C SER A 383 62.82 18.56 11.25
N ARG A 384 62.71 18.91 12.55
CA ARG A 384 61.98 20.08 13.03
C ARG A 384 62.87 21.11 13.71
N GLY A 385 64.12 20.76 14.04
CA GLY A 385 65.03 21.65 14.77
C GLY A 385 64.61 21.92 16.22
N GLU A 386 63.83 21.01 16.82
CA GLU A 386 63.23 21.18 18.15
C GLU A 386 63.80 20.18 19.17
N LEU A 387 64.07 20.68 20.37
CA LEU A 387 64.42 19.91 21.56
C LEU A 387 63.20 19.81 22.48
N ILE A 388 62.70 18.59 22.68
CA ILE A 388 61.56 18.31 23.55
C ILE A 388 62.09 17.69 24.84
N VAL A 389 61.76 18.33 25.96
CA VAL A 389 62.20 17.92 27.28
C VAL A 389 61.00 17.71 28.19
N ASP A 390 60.89 16.50 28.75
CA ASP A 390 59.85 16.19 29.74
C ASP A 390 60.38 16.49 31.14
N VAL A 391 59.74 17.45 31.80
CA VAL A 391 60.17 18.03 33.08
C VAL A 391 59.12 17.77 34.16
N ARG A 392 59.54 17.37 35.35
CA ARG A 392 58.70 17.38 36.56
C ARG A 392 59.26 18.41 37.53
N ALA A 393 58.42 19.31 38.03
CA ALA A 393 58.78 20.31 39.02
C ALA A 393 57.79 20.31 40.18
N ASP A 394 58.23 20.70 41.38
CA ASP A 394 57.36 20.73 42.56
C ASP A 394 56.27 21.82 42.48
N SER A 395 56.45 22.83 41.61
CA SER A 395 55.44 23.86 41.33
C SER A 395 55.45 24.32 39.86
N TYR A 396 54.29 24.77 39.37
CA TYR A 396 54.13 25.30 38.01
C TYR A 396 54.97 26.57 37.76
N ASP A 397 55.12 27.42 38.78
CA ASP A 397 55.89 28.66 38.70
C ASP A 397 57.35 28.41 38.29
N ARG A 398 57.91 27.26 38.67
CA ARG A 398 59.27 26.85 38.29
C ARG A 398 59.38 26.44 36.82
N LEU A 399 58.37 25.75 36.28
CA LEU A 399 58.32 25.41 34.85
C LEU A 399 58.19 26.69 34.01
N SER A 400 57.36 27.64 34.46
CA SER A 400 57.22 28.95 33.82
C SER A 400 58.53 29.75 33.86
N ALA A 401 59.24 29.73 34.99
CA ALA A 401 60.56 30.37 35.11
C ALA A 401 61.60 29.75 34.16
N LEU A 402 61.62 28.42 33.97
CA LEU A 402 62.50 27.73 33.03
C LEU A 402 62.21 28.16 31.58
N ARG A 403 60.93 28.20 31.17
CA ARG A 403 60.52 28.68 29.84
C ARG A 403 60.94 30.13 29.62
N ASN A 404 60.67 31.01 30.58
CA ASN A 404 60.99 32.44 30.46
C ASN A 404 62.50 32.67 30.38
N GLY A 405 63.30 31.89 31.10
CA GLY A 405 64.76 31.96 31.00
C GLY A 405 65.25 31.62 29.59
N LEU A 406 64.68 30.60 28.95
CA LEU A 406 65.05 30.20 27.59
C LEU A 406 64.60 31.23 26.55
N ALA A 407 63.37 31.77 26.70
CA ALA A 407 62.88 32.88 25.89
C ALA A 407 63.80 34.11 25.96
N ASN A 408 64.25 34.47 27.16
CA ASN A 408 65.16 35.61 27.36
C ASN A 408 66.57 35.39 26.78
N GLN A 409 66.96 34.15 26.44
CA GLN A 409 68.22 33.84 25.75
C GLN A 409 68.08 33.83 24.22
N GLY A 410 66.93 34.25 23.68
CA GLY A 410 66.67 34.30 22.25
C GLY A 410 66.27 32.95 21.63
N LEU A 411 65.87 31.98 22.46
CA LEU A 411 65.29 30.72 21.99
C LEU A 411 63.77 30.76 22.09
N GLU A 412 63.06 30.14 21.16
CA GLU A 412 61.63 29.94 21.31
C GLU A 412 61.37 28.76 22.25
N ALA A 413 60.68 29.02 23.37
CA ALA A 413 60.37 28.00 24.36
C ALA A 413 58.87 27.97 24.66
N GLN A 414 58.25 26.81 24.51
CA GLN A 414 56.82 26.60 24.74
C GLN A 414 56.60 25.45 25.73
N ILE A 415 55.76 25.68 26.74
CA ILE A 415 55.30 24.62 27.63
C ILE A 415 54.02 24.07 27.02
N GLY A 416 54.04 22.80 26.63
CA GLY A 416 52.88 22.06 26.17
C GLY A 416 51.96 21.66 27.32
N SER A 417 51.29 20.51 27.19
CA SER A 417 50.35 20.02 28.21
C SER A 417 51.02 19.86 29.58
N VAL A 418 50.49 20.56 30.60
CA VAL A 418 50.88 20.39 32.00
C VAL A 418 49.84 19.55 32.71
N VAL A 419 50.31 18.52 33.42
CA VAL A 419 49.48 17.65 34.26
C VAL A 419 49.91 17.85 35.72
N ASN A 420 48.99 18.29 36.57
CA ASN A 420 49.23 18.43 38.00
C ASN A 420 49.07 17.07 38.69
N GLU A 421 50.10 16.65 39.44
CA GLU A 421 50.13 15.41 40.23
C GLU A 421 50.28 15.76 41.73
N ALA A 422 49.93 14.82 42.62
CA ALA A 422 49.93 15.05 44.08
C ALA A 422 51.31 15.41 44.66
N SER A 423 52.39 15.24 43.90
CA SER A 423 53.78 15.56 44.29
C SER A 423 54.43 16.61 43.38
N GLY A 424 53.66 17.40 42.61
CA GLY A 424 54.18 18.48 41.74
C GLY A 424 53.51 18.55 40.36
N ALA A 425 54.03 19.40 39.46
CA ALA A 425 53.58 19.56 38.09
C ALA A 425 54.52 18.87 37.09
N ARG A 426 53.98 18.09 36.15
CA ARG A 426 54.72 17.54 35.01
C ARG A 426 54.34 18.28 33.73
N GLY A 427 55.33 18.74 32.98
CA GLY A 427 55.12 19.46 31.72
C GLY A 427 56.11 19.05 30.65
N ARG A 428 55.69 19.16 29.39
CA ARG A 428 56.56 18.99 28.23
C ARG A 428 57.02 20.36 27.73
N LEU A 429 58.32 20.59 27.72
CA LEU A 429 58.94 21.83 27.25
C LEU A 429 59.53 21.59 25.85
N THR A 430 59.06 22.33 24.86
CA THR A 430 59.62 22.33 23.51
C THR A 430 60.46 23.59 23.32
N VAL A 431 61.70 23.43 22.87
CA VAL A 431 62.68 24.50 22.63
C VAL A 431 63.17 24.44 21.20
N SER A 432 63.06 25.54 20.46
CA SER A 432 63.56 25.70 19.08
C SER A 432 64.50 26.90 18.97
N GLY A 433 65.30 26.92 17.89
CA GLY A 433 66.00 28.14 17.48
C GLY A 433 64.99 29.21 17.09
N GLY A 434 65.17 30.44 17.59
CA GLY A 434 64.35 31.59 17.23
C GLY A 434 64.72 32.25 15.91
#